data_AF-A0A4P9TCB7-F1
#
_entry.id   AF-A0A4P9TCB7-F1
#
_cell.length_a   1.000
_cell.length_b   1.000
_cell.length_c   1.000
_cell.angle_alpha   90.00
_cell.angle_beta   90.00
_cell.angle_gamma   90.00
#
_symmetry.space_group_name_H-M   'P 1'
#
loop_
_entity.id
_entity.type
_entity.pdbx_description
1 polymer ?
#
loop_
_entity_poly.entity_id
_entity_poly.type
_entity_poly.pdbx_seq_one_letter_code
_entity_poly.pdbx_strand_id
1 'polypeptide(L)'
;MSSIELTPSQKKILRALTNLHKETEDAIKGEDIAEQVDRNPGTIRNQMQSLKALQLVEGVPGPKGGYKPTAAAYEALEIQQMDEPAAVPMQHEGEPIDDTIIEEIDLSSVHHPELCRAEIHIQGTLSEIHEDDSVTVGPTPLSKLLIKGTVDGKDDTNNILILRIDDMVAPAEEPAH
;
A
#
# COMPACT_ATOMS: atom_id res chain seq x y z
N MET A 1 -6.13 17.75 0.62
CA MET A 1 -6.83 17.66 -0.69
C MET A 1 -8.05 16.78 -0.50
N SER A 2 -9.18 17.07 -1.14
CA SER A 2 -10.38 16.25 -1.01
C SER A 2 -10.12 14.86 -1.59
N SER A 3 -10.26 13.80 -0.79
CA SER A 3 -10.13 12.42 -1.26
C SER A 3 -11.28 12.12 -2.23
N ILE A 4 -10.95 11.66 -3.43
CA ILE A 4 -11.95 11.19 -4.39
C ILE A 4 -12.30 9.76 -4.01
N GLU A 5 -13.47 9.57 -3.40
CA GLU A 5 -14.00 8.23 -3.15
C GLU A 5 -14.56 7.64 -4.45
N LEU A 6 -13.99 6.49 -4.87
CA LEU A 6 -14.47 5.73 -6.03
C LEU A 6 -15.27 4.54 -5.55
N THR A 7 -16.37 4.25 -6.25
CA THR A 7 -17.08 3.00 -6.03
C THR A 7 -16.20 1.80 -6.43
N PRO A 8 -16.43 0.60 -5.87
CA PRO A 8 -15.67 -0.60 -6.25
C PRO A 8 -15.69 -0.86 -7.77
N SER A 9 -16.82 -0.59 -8.42
CA SER A 9 -16.93 -0.72 -9.88
C SER A 9 -16.06 0.28 -10.63
N GLN A 10 -15.99 1.54 -10.18
CA GLN A 10 -15.15 2.57 -10.79
C GLN A 10 -13.67 2.25 -10.60
N LYS A 11 -13.27 1.80 -9.40
CA LYS A 11 -11.90 1.36 -9.08
C LYS A 11 -11.47 0.21 -10.00
N LYS A 12 -12.33 -0.81 -10.17
CA LYS A 12 -12.07 -1.95 -11.07
C LYS A 12 -11.87 -1.50 -12.53
N ILE A 13 -12.73 -0.62 -13.03
CA ILE A 13 -12.65 -0.08 -14.40
C ILE A 13 -11.41 0.77 -14.60
N LEU A 14 -11.10 1.65 -13.64
CA LEU A 14 -9.93 2.53 -13.71
C LEU A 14 -8.63 1.74 -13.68
N ARG A 15 -8.53 0.68 -12.86
CA ARG A 15 -7.38 -0.25 -12.86
C ARG A 15 -7.21 -0.98 -14.19
N ALA A 16 -8.31 -1.48 -14.76
CA ALA A 16 -8.26 -2.14 -16.06
C ALA A 16 -7.74 -1.20 -17.15
N LEU A 17 -8.24 0.04 -17.18
CA LEU A 17 -7.75 1.07 -18.10
C LEU A 17 -6.25 1.33 -17.91
N THR A 18 -5.77 1.55 -16.69
CA THR A 18 -4.35 1.85 -16.44
C THR A 18 -3.43 0.71 -16.84
N ASN A 19 -3.87 -0.54 -16.66
CA ASN A 19 -3.08 -1.71 -17.03
C ASN A 19 -2.99 -1.88 -18.55
N LEU A 20 -4.13 -1.82 -19.26
CA LEU A 20 -4.16 -1.89 -20.72
C LEU A 20 -3.37 -0.74 -21.37
N HIS A 21 -3.42 0.46 -20.78
CA HIS A 21 -2.66 1.60 -21.27
C HIS A 21 -1.15 1.43 -21.08
N LYS A 22 -0.68 0.80 -20.00
CA LYS A 22 0.74 0.52 -19.79
C LYS A 22 1.34 -0.43 -20.84
N GLU A 23 0.54 -1.35 -21.37
CA GLU A 23 1.02 -2.32 -22.36
C GLU A 23 1.17 -1.73 -23.77
N THR A 24 0.36 -0.72 -24.09
CA THR A 24 0.23 -0.21 -25.47
C THR A 24 0.64 1.25 -25.64
N GLU A 25 0.66 2.03 -24.55
CA GLU A 25 0.81 3.50 -24.52
C GLU A 25 -0.21 4.28 -25.40
N ASP A 26 -1.23 3.57 -25.91
CA ASP A 26 -2.25 4.06 -26.83
C ASP A 26 -3.62 4.24 -26.14
N ALA A 27 -4.56 4.90 -26.82
CA ALA A 27 -5.93 5.02 -26.30
C ALA A 27 -6.63 3.66 -26.28
N ILE A 28 -7.27 3.32 -25.15
CA ILE A 28 -7.89 2.01 -24.94
C ILE A 28 -9.37 2.06 -25.28
N LYS A 29 -9.86 1.09 -26.05
CA LYS A 29 -11.27 1.06 -26.43
C LYS A 29 -12.14 0.66 -25.24
N GLY A 30 -13.38 1.16 -25.24
CA GLY A 30 -14.35 0.81 -24.21
C GLY A 30 -14.68 -0.68 -24.20
N GLU A 31 -14.64 -1.31 -25.38
CA GLU A 31 -14.84 -2.74 -25.58
C GLU A 31 -13.74 -3.58 -24.91
N ASP A 32 -12.47 -3.20 -25.06
CA ASP A 32 -11.33 -3.92 -24.46
C ASP A 32 -11.40 -3.87 -22.92
N ILE A 33 -11.77 -2.70 -22.38
CA ILE A 33 -11.99 -2.54 -20.94
C ILE A 33 -13.17 -3.40 -20.48
N ALA A 34 -14.25 -3.45 -21.27
CA ALA A 34 -15.45 -4.22 -20.98
C ALA A 34 -15.17 -5.72 -20.90
N GLU A 35 -14.36 -6.23 -21.83
CA GLU A 35 -13.87 -7.61 -21.82
C GLU A 35 -13.03 -7.88 -20.56
N GLN A 36 -12.08 -7.01 -20.24
CA GLN A 36 -11.19 -7.18 -19.08
C GLN A 36 -11.94 -7.22 -17.74
N VAL A 37 -13.01 -6.46 -17.57
CA VAL A 37 -13.76 -6.40 -16.31
C VAL A 37 -15.03 -7.25 -16.28
N ASP A 38 -15.31 -8.00 -17.35
CA ASP A 38 -16.51 -8.81 -17.58
C ASP A 38 -17.80 -7.99 -17.43
N ARG A 39 -17.94 -6.94 -18.25
CA ARG A 39 -19.09 -6.02 -18.23
C ARG A 39 -19.55 -5.68 -19.64
N ASN A 40 -20.76 -5.13 -19.75
CA ASN A 40 -21.27 -4.67 -21.03
C ASN A 40 -20.56 -3.36 -21.49
N PRO A 41 -20.17 -3.22 -22.77
CA PRO A 41 -19.52 -2.00 -23.29
C PRO A 41 -20.32 -0.71 -23.07
N GLY A 42 -21.65 -0.77 -23.13
CA GLY A 42 -22.52 0.37 -22.84
C GLY A 42 -22.41 0.83 -21.39
N THR A 43 -22.27 -0.12 -20.46
CA THR A 43 -22.01 0.20 -19.04
C THR A 43 -20.65 0.82 -18.84
N ILE A 44 -19.61 0.31 -19.50
CA ILE A 44 -18.27 0.91 -19.44
C ILE A 44 -18.31 2.34 -19.95
N ARG A 45 -18.93 2.60 -21.11
CA ARG A 45 -19.08 3.95 -21.64
C ARG A 45 -19.69 4.92 -20.63
N ASN A 46 -20.74 4.51 -19.92
CA ASN A 46 -21.37 5.32 -18.86
C ASN A 46 -20.41 5.58 -17.69
N GLN A 47 -19.71 4.55 -17.21
CA GLN A 47 -18.75 4.68 -16.12
C GLN A 47 -17.56 5.57 -16.50
N MET A 48 -17.09 5.49 -17.75
CA MET A 48 -16.02 6.34 -18.27
C MET A 48 -16.45 7.80 -18.39
N GLN A 49 -17.74 8.09 -18.64
CA GLN A 49 -18.26 9.46 -18.55
C GLN A 49 -18.19 10.00 -17.12
N SER A 50 -18.54 9.18 -16.12
CA SER A 50 -18.40 9.56 -14.71
C SER A 50 -16.94 9.76 -14.31
N LEU A 51 -16.03 8.86 -14.70
CA LEU A 51 -14.59 8.98 -14.43
C LEU A 51 -13.95 10.19 -15.14
N LYS A 52 -14.44 10.54 -16.32
CA LYS A 52 -14.04 11.77 -17.03
C LYS A 52 -14.50 13.03 -16.30
N ALA A 53 -15.70 13.03 -15.72
CA ALA A 53 -16.18 14.16 -14.90
C ALA A 53 -15.33 14.36 -13.63
N LEU A 54 -14.74 13.28 -13.11
CA LEU A 54 -13.77 13.30 -12.01
C LEU A 54 -12.33 13.64 -12.46
N GLN A 55 -12.12 13.95 -13.75
CA GLN A 55 -10.80 14.24 -14.34
C GLN A 55 -9.79 13.08 -14.24
N LEU A 56 -10.26 11.85 -14.01
CA LEU A 56 -9.42 10.66 -13.94
C LEU A 56 -9.14 10.07 -15.33
N VAL A 57 -9.98 10.38 -16.31
CA VAL A 57 -9.89 9.80 -17.65
C VAL A 57 -10.14 10.85 -18.72
N GLU A 58 -9.35 10.79 -19.78
CA GLU A 58 -9.55 11.54 -21.01
C GLU A 58 -10.19 10.67 -22.09
N GLY A 59 -11.09 11.26 -22.87
CA GLY A 59 -11.70 10.59 -24.03
C GLY A 59 -11.05 11.06 -25.32
N VAL A 60 -10.52 10.13 -26.10
CA VAL A 60 -9.89 10.39 -27.40
C VAL A 60 -10.92 10.08 -28.51
N PRO A 61 -11.29 11.05 -29.37
CA PRO A 61 -12.24 10.81 -30.46
C PRO A 61 -11.61 10.09 -31.66
N GLY A 62 -12.45 9.48 -32.50
CA GLY A 62 -12.06 8.91 -33.79
C GLY A 62 -12.03 7.38 -33.84
N PRO A 63 -11.65 6.79 -34.99
CA PRO A 63 -11.66 5.33 -35.20
C PRO A 63 -10.60 4.57 -34.40
N LYS A 64 -9.51 5.26 -34.01
CA LYS A 64 -8.53 4.80 -33.01
C LYS A 64 -8.76 5.47 -31.64
N GLY A 65 -9.96 6.03 -31.46
CA GLY A 65 -10.36 6.68 -30.22
C GLY A 65 -10.61 5.68 -29.10
N GLY A 66 -10.82 6.20 -27.91
CA GLY A 66 -10.93 5.40 -26.70
C GLY A 66 -10.68 6.28 -25.49
N TYR A 67 -10.00 5.75 -24.51
CA TYR A 67 -9.79 6.38 -23.23
C TYR A 67 -8.32 6.34 -22.82
N LYS A 68 -7.86 7.38 -22.14
CA LYS A 68 -6.54 7.45 -21.55
C LYS A 68 -6.65 7.81 -20.06
N PRO A 69 -5.90 7.15 -19.18
CA PRO A 69 -5.81 7.56 -17.79
C PRO A 69 -5.07 8.91 -17.67
N THR A 70 -5.49 9.76 -16.75
CA THR A 70 -4.73 10.97 -16.36
C THR A 70 -3.75 10.65 -15.24
N ALA A 71 -2.84 11.57 -14.92
CA ALA A 71 -1.98 11.44 -13.73
C ALA A 71 -2.81 11.23 -12.44
N ALA A 72 -3.93 11.95 -12.31
CA ALA A 72 -4.84 11.84 -11.17
C ALA A 72 -5.48 10.44 -11.04
N ALA A 73 -5.59 9.66 -12.12
CA ALA A 73 -6.05 8.27 -12.01
C ALA A 73 -5.03 7.36 -11.33
N TYR A 74 -3.74 7.55 -11.59
CA TYR A 74 -2.69 6.78 -10.94
C TYR A 74 -2.65 7.14 -9.45
N GLU A 75 -2.65 8.43 -9.12
CA GLU A 75 -2.71 8.92 -7.74
C GLU A 75 -3.96 8.41 -7.00
N ALA A 76 -5.16 8.49 -7.62
CA ALA A 76 -6.38 8.01 -6.99
C ALA A 76 -6.35 6.49 -6.73
N LEU A 77 -5.68 5.71 -7.57
CA LEU A 77 -5.53 4.26 -7.37
C LEU A 77 -4.46 3.90 -6.32
N GLU A 78 -3.41 4.71 -6.19
CA GLU A 78 -2.37 4.59 -5.17
C GLU A 78 -2.89 4.99 -3.79
N ILE A 79 -3.56 6.15 -3.68
CA ILE A 79 -4.21 6.61 -2.45
C ILE A 79 -5.23 5.57 -1.96
N GLN A 80 -6.04 4.98 -2.86
CA GLN A 80 -6.98 3.93 -2.48
C GLN A 80 -6.34 2.53 -2.31
N GLN A 81 -5.08 2.31 -2.67
CA GLN A 81 -4.34 1.12 -2.22
C GLN A 81 -3.94 1.26 -0.75
N MET A 82 -3.76 2.50 -0.26
CA MET A 82 -3.52 2.75 1.16
C MET A 82 -4.76 2.49 2.03
N ASP A 83 -5.97 2.39 1.46
CA ASP A 83 -7.20 2.07 2.23
C ASP A 83 -7.26 0.59 2.70
N GLU A 84 -6.40 -0.29 2.18
CA GLU A 84 -6.16 -1.65 2.70
C GLU A 84 -4.64 -1.92 2.68
N PRO A 85 -3.84 -1.31 3.57
CA PRO A 85 -2.43 -1.65 3.70
C PRO A 85 -2.35 -3.12 4.06
N ALA A 86 -1.50 -3.88 3.36
CA ALA A 86 -1.16 -5.22 3.83
C ALA A 86 -0.54 -5.08 5.22
N ALA A 87 -1.26 -5.53 6.24
CA ALA A 87 -0.87 -5.33 7.63
C ALA A 87 0.51 -5.97 7.88
N VAL A 88 1.38 -5.21 8.53
CA VAL A 88 2.62 -5.72 9.09
C VAL A 88 2.31 -6.09 10.53
N PRO A 89 2.28 -7.38 10.90
CA PRO A 89 1.93 -7.77 12.25
C PRO A 89 3.02 -7.32 13.23
N MET A 90 2.60 -7.04 14.45
CA MET A 90 3.47 -6.70 15.56
C MET A 90 3.17 -7.62 16.74
N GLN A 91 4.20 -8.06 17.46
CA GLN A 91 4.07 -8.79 18.71
C GLN A 91 4.85 -8.09 19.81
N HIS A 92 4.29 -8.05 21.01
CA HIS A 92 4.92 -7.57 22.24
C HIS A 92 4.93 -8.71 23.25
N GLU A 93 6.11 -9.06 23.75
CA GLU A 93 6.30 -10.20 24.67
C GLU A 93 5.73 -11.53 24.14
N GLY A 94 5.69 -11.68 22.80
CA GLY A 94 5.17 -12.86 22.11
C GLY A 94 3.65 -12.86 21.87
N GLU A 95 2.92 -11.86 22.36
CA GLU A 95 1.49 -11.69 22.13
C GLU A 95 1.26 -10.72 20.96
N PRO A 96 0.34 -11.02 20.02
CA PRO A 96 0.04 -10.12 18.91
C PRO A 96 -0.62 -8.83 19.40
N ILE A 97 -0.26 -7.70 18.78
CA ILE A 97 -0.93 -6.42 18.96
C ILE A 97 -1.77 -6.15 17.72
N ASP A 98 -3.10 -6.10 17.90
CA ASP A 98 -4.05 -5.87 16.80
C ASP A 98 -4.42 -4.39 16.61
N ASP A 99 -4.09 -3.53 17.60
CA ASP A 99 -4.49 -2.13 17.66
C ASP A 99 -3.41 -1.16 17.13
N THR A 100 -2.42 -1.67 16.38
CA THR A 100 -1.32 -0.89 15.83
C THR A 100 -1.16 -1.14 14.33
N ILE A 101 -0.79 -0.07 13.61
CA ILE A 101 -0.47 -0.12 12.18
C ILE A 101 0.98 0.35 12.04
N ILE A 102 1.82 -0.47 11.42
CA ILE A 102 3.21 -0.09 11.10
C ILE A 102 3.20 0.73 9.81
N GLU A 103 3.64 1.98 9.90
CA GLU A 103 3.71 2.90 8.77
C GLU A 103 5.09 2.85 8.09
N GLU A 104 6.15 2.77 8.88
CA GLU A 104 7.53 2.85 8.40
C GLU A 104 8.50 2.07 9.32
N ILE A 105 9.58 1.56 8.72
CA ILE A 105 10.68 0.88 9.41
C ILE A 105 11.98 1.50 8.91
N ASP A 106 12.65 2.27 9.76
CA ASP A 106 13.94 2.90 9.48
C ASP A 106 15.06 2.14 10.17
N LEU A 107 16.14 1.87 9.43
CA LEU A 107 17.32 1.19 9.95
C LEU A 107 18.49 2.16 10.03
N SER A 108 19.04 2.31 11.23
CA SER A 108 20.19 3.17 11.48
C SER A 108 21.39 2.36 11.97
N SER A 109 22.58 2.93 11.78
CA SER A 109 23.86 2.33 12.23
C SER A 109 24.10 0.89 11.77
N VAL A 110 23.58 0.50 10.60
CA VAL A 110 23.65 -0.87 10.03
C VAL A 110 25.07 -1.43 9.82
N HIS A 111 26.08 -0.55 9.81
CA HIS A 111 27.49 -0.92 9.70
C HIS A 111 28.11 -1.32 11.05
N HIS A 112 27.42 -1.04 12.16
CA HIS A 112 27.92 -1.28 13.51
C HIS A 112 27.20 -2.49 14.14
N PRO A 113 27.93 -3.55 14.52
CA PRO A 113 27.33 -4.82 14.92
C PRO A 113 26.47 -4.74 16.20
N GLU A 114 26.78 -3.82 17.11
CA GLU A 114 26.08 -3.70 18.42
C GLU A 114 25.17 -2.46 18.53
N LEU A 115 25.25 -1.54 17.56
CA LEU A 115 24.53 -0.26 17.60
C LEU A 115 23.48 -0.15 16.51
N CYS A 116 23.23 -1.23 15.76
CA CYS A 116 22.14 -1.24 14.79
C CYS A 116 20.81 -1.07 15.53
N ARG A 117 20.02 -0.10 15.06
CA ARG A 117 18.70 0.23 15.61
C ARG A 117 17.67 0.21 14.50
N ALA A 118 16.45 -0.17 14.87
CA ALA A 118 15.27 -0.01 14.05
C ALA A 118 14.34 1.02 14.70
N GLU A 119 13.92 2.01 13.93
CA GLU A 119 12.89 2.97 14.31
C GLU A 119 11.59 2.54 13.63
N ILE A 120 10.59 2.19 14.44
CA ILE A 120 9.30 1.70 13.96
C ILE A 120 8.27 2.81 14.16
N HIS A 121 7.76 3.34 13.05
CA HIS A 121 6.71 4.36 13.07
C HIS A 121 5.36 3.69 13.12
N ILE A 122 4.56 4.05 14.13
CA ILE A 122 3.35 3.32 14.47
C ILE A 122 2.15 4.26 14.55
N GLN A 123 1.06 3.89 13.90
CA GLN A 123 -0.25 4.45 14.17
C GLN A 123 -0.97 3.57 15.18
N GLY A 124 -1.18 4.07 16.40
CA GLY A 124 -1.80 3.29 17.49
C GLY A 124 -1.32 3.76 18.86
N THR A 125 -1.59 2.97 19.91
CA THR A 125 -1.12 3.27 21.26
C THR A 125 0.12 2.44 21.62
N LEU A 126 1.13 3.11 22.20
CA LEU A 126 2.36 2.49 22.72
C LEU A 126 2.38 2.43 24.25
N SER A 127 1.22 2.63 24.89
CA SER A 127 1.13 2.81 26.35
C SER A 127 1.57 1.57 27.13
N GLU A 128 1.42 0.39 26.54
CA GLU A 128 1.73 -0.90 27.18
C GLU A 128 3.16 -1.39 26.90
N ILE A 129 3.90 -0.69 26.02
CA ILE A 129 5.27 -1.02 25.65
C ILE A 129 6.25 -0.16 26.45
N HIS A 130 7.22 -0.83 27.07
CA HIS A 130 8.22 -0.27 27.95
C HIS A 130 9.64 -0.57 27.45
N GLU A 131 10.62 0.16 27.97
CA GLU A 131 12.04 -0.18 27.75
C GLU A 131 12.34 -1.59 28.22
N ASP A 132 13.28 -2.25 27.54
CA ASP A 132 13.67 -3.66 27.73
C ASP A 132 12.63 -4.71 27.32
N ASP A 133 11.44 -4.32 26.85
CA ASP A 133 10.46 -5.27 26.31
C ASP A 133 10.91 -5.85 24.97
N SER A 134 10.55 -7.11 24.71
CA SER A 134 10.77 -7.81 23.44
C SER A 134 9.66 -7.49 22.45
N VAL A 135 10.04 -7.04 21.26
CA VAL A 135 9.12 -6.70 20.17
C VAL A 135 9.52 -7.39 18.88
N THR A 136 8.53 -7.94 18.19
CA THR A 136 8.69 -8.49 16.83
C THR A 136 7.83 -7.71 15.85
N VAL A 137 8.41 -7.29 14.73
CA VAL A 137 7.71 -6.56 13.65
C VAL A 137 7.87 -7.33 12.34
N GLY A 138 6.76 -7.57 11.66
CA GLY A 138 6.70 -8.33 10.42
C GLY A 138 6.24 -9.78 10.60
N PRO A 139 6.13 -10.55 9.50
CA PRO A 139 6.81 -10.31 8.23
C PRO A 139 6.21 -9.17 7.38
N THR A 140 7.06 -8.35 6.74
CA THR A 140 6.58 -7.33 5.79
C THR A 140 6.01 -7.98 4.50
N PRO A 141 5.07 -7.33 3.79
CA PRO A 141 4.31 -7.99 2.72
C PRO A 141 5.17 -8.50 1.55
N LEU A 142 6.19 -7.73 1.15
CA LEU A 142 6.99 -7.99 -0.05
C LEU A 142 8.16 -8.94 0.20
N SER A 143 9.09 -8.56 1.08
CA SER A 143 10.33 -9.31 1.33
C SER A 143 10.21 -10.32 2.47
N LYS A 144 9.05 -10.36 3.15
CA LYS A 144 8.85 -11.13 4.39
C LYS A 144 9.92 -10.78 5.43
N LEU A 145 10.27 -9.50 5.52
CA LEU A 145 11.23 -9.00 6.51
C LEU A 145 10.61 -9.09 7.89
N LEU A 146 11.28 -9.79 8.79
CA LEU A 146 10.94 -9.89 10.19
C LEU A 146 12.09 -9.33 11.02
N ILE A 147 11.78 -8.40 11.92
CA ILE A 147 12.72 -7.78 12.85
C ILE A 147 12.32 -8.21 14.25
N LYS A 148 13.28 -8.76 15.00
CA LYS A 148 13.17 -8.98 16.44
C LYS A 148 14.10 -8.03 17.14
N GLY A 149 13.61 -7.35 18.16
CA GLY A 149 14.43 -6.44 18.92
C GLY A 149 13.90 -6.19 20.32
N THR A 150 14.77 -5.62 21.13
CA THR A 150 14.47 -5.15 22.48
C THR A 150 14.24 -3.64 22.42
N VAL A 151 13.23 -3.13 23.13
CA VAL A 151 12.95 -1.69 23.16
C VAL A 151 14.09 -0.94 23.86
N ASP A 152 14.76 -0.07 23.11
CA ASP A 152 15.84 0.81 23.58
C ASP A 152 15.29 2.21 23.98
N GLY A 153 14.10 2.56 23.49
CA GLY A 153 13.40 3.80 23.84
C GLY A 153 12.14 4.02 23.01
N LYS A 154 11.37 5.07 23.37
CA LYS A 154 10.18 5.49 22.63
C LYS A 154 10.09 7.02 22.53
N ASP A 155 9.54 7.49 21.42
CA ASP A 155 9.12 8.87 21.22
C ASP A 155 7.60 8.93 21.13
N ASP A 156 6.95 9.22 22.25
CA ASP A 156 5.49 9.33 22.35
C ASP A 156 4.92 10.50 21.53
N THR A 157 5.74 11.50 21.15
CA THR A 157 5.26 12.65 20.36
C THR A 157 5.10 12.30 18.90
N ASN A 158 6.02 11.50 18.37
CA ASN A 158 6.04 11.08 16.97
C ASN A 158 5.56 9.64 16.77
N ASN A 159 5.14 8.95 17.84
CA ASN A 159 4.80 7.52 17.86
C ASN A 159 5.88 6.63 17.23
N ILE A 160 7.12 6.82 17.67
CA ILE A 160 8.26 6.02 17.20
C ILE A 160 8.70 5.08 18.31
N LEU A 161 8.86 3.81 17.98
CA LEU A 161 9.47 2.81 18.84
C LEU A 161 10.90 2.53 18.37
N ILE A 162 11.89 2.71 19.25
CA ILE A 162 13.29 2.49 18.94
C ILE A 162 13.69 1.13 19.48
N LEU A 163 14.08 0.22 18.59
CA LEU A 163 14.48 -1.14 18.92
C LEU A 163 15.99 -1.31 18.75
N ARG A 164 16.64 -1.91 19.75
CA ARG A 164 17.91 -2.60 19.56
C ARG A 164 17.63 -3.92 18.85
N ILE A 165 18.21 -4.10 17.66
CA ILE A 165 17.94 -5.28 16.83
C ILE A 165 18.67 -6.49 17.41
N ASP A 166 17.91 -7.53 17.72
CA ASP A 166 18.41 -8.83 18.17
C ASP A 166 18.53 -9.82 17.00
N ASP A 167 17.60 -9.77 16.04
CA ASP A 167 17.63 -10.57 14.82
C ASP A 167 16.87 -9.90 13.66
N MET A 168 17.29 -10.18 12.42
CA MET A 168 16.65 -9.68 11.21
C MET A 168 16.68 -10.76 10.13
N VAL A 169 15.50 -11.26 9.74
CA VAL A 169 15.36 -12.38 8.82
C VAL A 169 14.50 -11.97 7.62
N ALA A 170 15.00 -12.25 6.42
CA ALA A 170 14.23 -12.11 5.19
C ALA A 170 14.69 -13.16 4.15
N PRO A 171 13.80 -14.01 3.61
CA PRO A 171 12.39 -14.13 3.98
C PRO A 171 12.20 -14.93 5.28
N ALA A 172 11.37 -14.45 6.20
CA ALA A 172 11.04 -15.15 7.45
C ALA A 172 9.95 -16.23 7.30
N GLU A 173 9.22 -16.21 6.19
CA GLU A 173 8.27 -17.25 5.78
C GLU A 173 8.60 -17.68 4.34
N GLU A 174 8.45 -18.97 4.01
CA GLU A 174 8.55 -19.40 2.61
C GLU A 174 7.42 -18.75 1.80
N PRO A 175 7.72 -18.12 0.64
CA PRO A 175 6.69 -17.53 -0.19
C PRO A 175 5.69 -18.62 -0.60
N ALA A 176 4.40 -18.38 -0.34
CA ALA A 176 3.33 -19.20 -0.87
C ALA A 176 3.36 -19.09 -2.41
N HIS A 177 3.94 -20.09 -3.06
CA HIS A 177 4.00 -20.23 -4.51
C HIS A 177 2.61 -20.41 -5.13
#